data_AF-A0A2G9REZ0-F1
#
_entry.id   AF-A0A2G9REZ0-F1
#
_cell.length_a   1.000
_cell.length_b   1.000
_cell.length_c   1.000
_cell.angle_alpha   90.00
_cell.angle_beta   90.00
_cell.angle_gamma   90.00
#
_symmetry.space_group_name_H-M   'P 1'
#
loop_
_entity.id
_entity.type
_entity.pdbx_description
1 polymer ?
#
loop_
_entity_poly.entity_id
_entity_poly.type
_entity_poly.pdbx_seq_one_letter_code
_entity_poly.pdbx_strand_id
1 'polypeptide(L)'
;MYVDGNSDLMTLMLSMPFQKEEEKQKQRDLIKQRALNRYFPVFEKALENKKYLVGDKLSFADVSLVETILAVEEVHPNILQDFPNLQAFKAKMSAIPTIKRFLEPGSQKKPVADETYVNTVKKVLSLSW
;
A
#
# COMPACT_ATOMS: atom_id res chain seq x y z
N MET A 1 -10.28 10.46 -6.80
CA MET A 1 -8.98 10.82 -7.42
C MET A 1 -7.79 10.25 -6.66
N TYR A 2 -7.51 10.67 -5.42
CA TYR A 2 -6.38 10.12 -4.64
C TYR A 2 -6.57 8.64 -4.23
N VAL A 3 -7.73 8.32 -3.64
CA VAL A 3 -8.08 6.95 -3.21
C VAL A 3 -8.14 5.98 -4.39
N ASP A 4 -8.63 6.42 -5.54
CA ASP A 4 -8.71 5.57 -6.74
C ASP A 4 -7.30 5.19 -7.22
N GLY A 5 -6.35 6.14 -7.22
CA GLY A 5 -4.96 5.86 -7.56
C GLY A 5 -4.27 4.88 -6.60
N ASN A 6 -4.59 4.96 -5.31
CA ASN A 6 -4.14 3.97 -4.32
C ASN A 6 -4.74 2.58 -4.60
N SER A 7 -6.05 2.54 -4.92
CA SER A 7 -6.79 1.31 -5.18
C SER A 7 -6.22 0.53 -6.36
N ASP A 8 -5.70 1.22 -7.39
CA ASP A 8 -5.03 0.58 -8.52
C ASP A 8 -3.77 -0.19 -8.10
N LEU A 9 -2.94 0.37 -7.19
CA LEU A 9 -1.76 -0.32 -6.65
C LEU A 9 -2.16 -1.46 -5.71
N MET A 10 -3.12 -1.20 -4.82
CA MET A 10 -3.61 -2.20 -3.87
C MET A 10 -4.19 -3.42 -4.58
N THR A 11 -4.91 -3.22 -5.69
CA THR A 11 -5.48 -4.32 -6.49
C THR A 11 -4.40 -5.25 -7.03
N LEU A 12 -3.28 -4.70 -7.51
CA LEU A 12 -2.15 -5.51 -7.97
C LEU A 12 -1.53 -6.32 -6.82
N MET A 13 -1.41 -5.72 -5.64
CA MET A 13 -0.85 -6.42 -4.47
C MET A 13 -1.78 -7.52 -3.96
N LEU A 14 -3.10 -7.27 -3.93
CA LEU A 14 -4.11 -8.24 -3.48
C LEU A 14 -4.20 -9.47 -4.39
N SER A 15 -3.99 -9.32 -5.70
CA SER A 15 -4.03 -10.45 -6.64
C SER A 15 -2.76 -11.29 -6.62
N MET A 16 -1.61 -10.71 -6.27
CA MET A 16 -0.28 -11.33 -6.38
C MET A 16 -0.16 -12.70 -5.68
N PRO A 17 -0.68 -12.91 -4.45
CA PRO A 17 -0.60 -14.22 -3.78
C PRO A 17 -1.26 -15.36 -4.55
N PHE A 18 -2.23 -15.04 -5.42
CA PHE A 18 -3.01 -16.03 -6.18
C PHE A 18 -2.38 -16.40 -7.53
N GLN A 19 -1.33 -15.70 -7.95
CA GLN A 19 -0.65 -15.92 -9.22
C GLN A 19 0.41 -17.02 -9.14
N LYS A 20 0.89 -17.49 -10.30
CA LYS A 20 2.06 -18.39 -10.38
C LYS A 20 3.35 -17.60 -10.09
N GLU A 21 4.42 -18.27 -9.65
CA GLU A 21 5.67 -17.58 -9.29
C GLU A 21 6.26 -16.71 -10.41
N GLU A 22 6.21 -17.16 -11.66
CA GLU A 22 6.67 -16.36 -12.82
C GLU A 22 5.86 -15.07 -12.99
N GLU A 23 4.54 -15.14 -12.77
CA GLU A 23 3.62 -14.01 -12.87
C GLU A 23 3.79 -13.05 -11.69
N LYS A 24 4.06 -13.58 -10.49
CA LYS A 24 4.36 -12.78 -9.30
C LYS A 24 5.54 -11.85 -9.55
N GLN A 25 6.62 -12.33 -10.17
CA GLN A 25 7.77 -11.48 -10.47
C GLN A 25 7.40 -10.34 -11.43
N LYS A 26 6.67 -10.64 -12.52
CA LYS A 26 6.17 -9.62 -13.46
C LYS A 26 5.28 -8.60 -12.75
N GLN A 27 4.45 -9.05 -11.80
CA GLN A 27 3.59 -8.18 -11.02
C GLN A 27 4.38 -7.30 -10.05
N ARG A 28 5.44 -7.80 -9.40
CA ARG A 28 6.34 -6.98 -8.58
C ARG A 28 6.95 -5.85 -9.40
N ASP A 29 7.43 -6.14 -10.60
CA ASP A 29 8.02 -5.13 -11.49
C ASP A 29 6.98 -4.09 -11.94
N LEU A 30 5.76 -4.54 -12.26
CA LEU A 30 4.66 -3.64 -12.60
C LEU A 30 4.25 -2.73 -11.44
N ILE A 31 4.19 -3.26 -10.20
CA ILE A 31 3.92 -2.47 -8.99
C ILE A 31 4.99 -1.38 -8.84
N LYS A 32 6.27 -1.74 -8.95
CA LYS A 32 7.39 -0.79 -8.88
C LYS A 32 7.26 0.29 -9.95
N GLN A 33 7.04 -0.11 -11.20
CA GLN A 33 6.92 0.81 -12.33
C GLN A 33 5.75 1.80 -12.10
N ARG A 34 4.58 1.31 -11.70
CA ARG A 34 3.41 2.16 -11.48
C ARG A 34 3.56 3.06 -10.26
N ALA A 35 4.12 2.55 -9.16
CA ALA A 35 4.42 3.35 -7.99
C ALA A 35 5.34 4.52 -8.35
N LEU A 36 6.51 4.22 -8.95
CA LEU A 36 7.54 5.22 -9.26
C LEU A 36 7.12 6.22 -10.34
N ASN A 37 6.44 5.77 -11.40
CA ASN A 37 6.26 6.60 -12.59
C ASN A 37 4.86 7.21 -12.70
N ARG A 38 3.86 6.69 -11.97
CA ARG A 38 2.46 7.11 -12.11
C ARG A 38 1.87 7.69 -10.85
N TYR A 39 1.99 7.02 -9.71
CA TYR A 39 1.24 7.38 -8.52
C TYR A 39 2.05 8.19 -7.51
N PHE A 40 3.23 7.71 -7.08
CA PHE A 40 4.02 8.39 -6.05
C PHE A 40 4.45 9.81 -6.44
N PRO A 41 4.84 10.12 -7.70
CA PRO A 41 5.12 11.51 -8.10
C PRO A 41 3.94 12.47 -7.89
N VAL A 42 2.70 11.99 -8.07
CA VAL A 42 1.49 12.80 -7.87
C VAL A 42 1.28 13.10 -6.39
N PHE A 43 1.45 12.11 -5.52
CA PHE A 43 1.32 12.30 -4.07
C PHE A 43 2.47 13.12 -3.49
N GLU A 44 3.70 12.88 -3.94
CA GLU A 44 4.89 13.62 -3.55
C GLU A 44 4.70 15.13 -3.80
N LYS A 45 4.17 15.48 -4.98
CA LYS A 45 3.81 16.86 -5.33
C LYS A 45 2.61 17.36 -4.53
N ALA A 46 1.59 16.54 -4.31
CA ALA A 46 0.39 16.94 -3.56
C ALA A 46 0.70 17.27 -2.09
N LEU A 47 1.72 16.63 -1.52
CA LEU A 47 2.18 16.81 -0.14
C LEU A 47 3.19 17.94 0.04
N GLU A 48 3.61 18.59 -1.05
CA GLU A 48 4.52 19.72 -0.98
C GLU A 48 3.91 20.85 -0.12
N ASN A 49 4.62 21.20 0.96
CA ASN A 49 4.18 22.17 1.98
C ASN A 49 2.82 21.86 2.63
N LYS A 50 2.36 20.61 2.59
CA LYS A 50 1.09 20.18 3.19
C LYS A 50 1.29 19.04 4.18
N LYS A 51 0.42 19.02 5.19
CA LYS A 51 0.39 17.94 6.20
C LYS A 51 -0.55 16.79 5.80
N TYR A 52 -1.65 17.12 5.13
CA TYR A 52 -2.69 16.19 4.72
C TYR A 52 -2.97 16.35 3.23
N LEU A 53 -3.46 15.30 2.59
CA LEU A 53 -3.81 15.28 1.17
C LEU A 53 -5.03 16.15 0.85
N VAL A 54 -5.97 16.26 1.80
CA VAL A 54 -7.24 16.97 1.61
C VAL A 54 -7.48 17.92 2.78
N GLY A 55 -7.66 19.21 2.47
CA GLY A 55 -7.91 20.23 3.50
C GLY A 55 -6.78 20.34 4.51
N ASP A 56 -7.14 20.54 5.77
CA ASP A 56 -6.23 20.81 6.89
C ASP A 56 -6.34 19.77 8.03
N LYS A 57 -7.05 18.65 7.79
CA LYS A 57 -7.33 17.60 8.79
C LYS A 57 -7.10 16.21 8.20
N LEU A 58 -6.89 15.24 9.10
CA LEU A 58 -6.80 13.84 8.73
C LEU A 58 -8.05 13.40 7.97
N SER A 59 -7.85 12.78 6.82
CA SER A 59 -8.90 12.28 5.96
C SER A 59 -8.67 10.81 5.62
N PHE A 60 -9.70 10.17 5.05
CA PHE A 60 -9.57 8.81 4.54
C PHE A 60 -8.47 8.67 3.48
N ALA A 61 -8.23 9.71 2.67
CA ALA A 61 -7.17 9.70 1.67
C ALA A 61 -5.79 9.51 2.30
N ASP A 62 -5.55 10.12 3.46
CA ASP A 62 -4.26 10.01 4.16
C ASP A 62 -4.04 8.60 4.69
N VAL A 63 -5.07 8.02 5.32
CA VAL A 63 -5.03 6.65 5.86
C VAL A 63 -4.82 5.63 4.73
N SER A 64 -5.56 5.80 3.62
CA SER A 64 -5.42 4.95 2.43
C SER A 64 -4.02 5.04 1.81
N LEU A 65 -3.42 6.23 1.78
CA LEU A 65 -2.06 6.38 1.26
C LEU A 65 -1.02 5.72 2.17
N VAL A 66 -1.16 5.83 3.49
CA VAL A 66 -0.27 5.12 4.44
C VAL A 66 -0.33 3.61 4.23
N GLU A 67 -1.54 3.05 4.14
CA GLU A 67 -1.72 1.62 3.86
C GLU A 67 -1.02 1.21 2.56
N THR A 68 -1.24 1.99 1.49
CA THR A 68 -0.65 1.72 0.17
C THR A 68 0.88 1.78 0.22
N ILE A 69 1.45 2.79 0.87
CA ILE A 69 2.91 2.93 1.02
C ILE A 69 3.49 1.70 1.74
N LEU A 70 2.90 1.31 2.88
CA LEU A 70 3.38 0.17 3.67
C LEU A 70 3.32 -1.13 2.86
N ALA A 71 2.23 -1.36 2.13
CA ALA A 71 2.08 -2.55 1.30
C ALA A 71 3.09 -2.59 0.13
N VAL A 72 3.37 -1.43 -0.50
CA VAL A 72 4.39 -1.38 -1.58
C VAL A 72 5.79 -1.61 -1.02
N GLU A 73 6.11 -1.10 0.17
CA GLU A 73 7.41 -1.33 0.82
C GLU A 73 7.63 -2.79 1.26
N GLU A 74 6.56 -3.54 1.58
CA GLU A 74 6.64 -4.99 1.82
C GLU A 74 7.13 -5.76 0.57
N VAL A 75 6.94 -5.17 -0.62
CA VAL A 75 7.41 -5.72 -1.91
C VAL A 75 8.73 -5.10 -2.36
N HIS A 76 8.90 -3.80 -2.15
CA HIS A 76 10.05 -2.99 -2.58
C HIS A 76 10.50 -2.06 -1.44
N PRO A 77 11.38 -2.51 -0.53
CA PRO A 77 11.68 -1.80 0.74
C PRO A 77 12.19 -0.36 0.58
N ASN A 78 12.90 -0.07 -0.51
CA ASN A 78 13.53 1.25 -0.75
C ASN A 78 12.75 2.12 -1.75
N ILE A 79 11.49 1.79 -2.04
CA ILE A 79 10.70 2.45 -3.10
C ILE A 79 10.52 3.96 -2.87
N LEU A 80 10.59 4.42 -1.63
CA LEU A 80 10.41 5.83 -1.27
C LEU A 80 11.71 6.64 -1.27
N GLN A 81 12.87 6.05 -1.57
CA GLN A 81 14.17 6.71 -1.41
C GLN A 81 14.23 8.09 -2.09
N ASP A 82 13.56 8.24 -3.25
CA ASP A 82 13.54 9.46 -4.07
C ASP A 82 12.30 10.35 -3.80
N PHE A 83 11.53 10.05 -2.75
CA PHE A 83 10.26 10.69 -2.39
C PHE A 83 10.24 11.21 -0.94
N PRO A 84 10.99 12.29 -0.64
CA PRO A 84 11.14 12.81 0.73
C PRO A 84 9.82 13.25 1.39
N ASN A 85 8.88 13.83 0.64
CA ASN A 85 7.59 14.23 1.20
C ASN A 85 6.76 13.00 1.61
N LEU A 86 6.77 11.93 0.80
CA LEU A 86 6.12 10.66 1.15
C LEU A 86 6.76 10.00 2.37
N GLN A 87 8.09 10.01 2.51
CA GLN A 87 8.77 9.53 3.71
C GLN A 87 8.33 10.31 4.96
N ALA A 88 8.36 11.65 4.87
CA ALA A 88 7.94 12.52 5.97
C ALA A 88 6.46 12.33 6.31
N PHE A 89 5.61 12.18 5.30
CA PHE A 89 4.17 11.92 5.45
C PHE A 89 3.93 10.58 6.14
N LYS A 90 4.54 9.48 5.67
CA LYS A 90 4.45 8.16 6.29
C LYS A 90 4.83 8.21 7.76
N ALA A 91 5.95 8.85 8.10
CA ALA A 91 6.40 8.98 9.49
C ALA A 91 5.40 9.75 10.36
N LYS A 92 4.90 10.90 9.87
CA LYS A 92 3.92 11.73 10.59
C LYS A 92 2.60 11.01 10.81
N MET A 93 2.04 10.39 9.76
CA MET A 93 0.76 9.71 9.85
C MET A 93 0.86 8.44 10.70
N SER A 94 1.94 7.65 10.56
CA SER A 94 2.16 6.45 11.37
C SER A 94 2.35 6.76 12.86
N ALA A 95 2.73 8.00 13.21
CA ALA A 95 2.86 8.44 14.60
C ALA A 95 1.52 8.86 15.24
N ILE A 96 0.42 8.96 14.48
CA ILE A 96 -0.91 9.26 15.04
C ILE A 96 -1.30 8.12 16.00
N PRO A 97 -1.70 8.39 17.26
CA PRO A 97 -1.85 7.35 18.27
C PRO A 97 -2.70 6.14 17.88
N THR A 98 -3.81 6.37 17.18
CA THR A 98 -4.70 5.30 16.72
C THR A 98 -4.10 4.48 15.58
N ILE A 99 -3.41 5.13 14.63
CA ILE A 99 -2.70 4.44 13.54
C ILE A 99 -1.50 3.68 14.10
N LYS A 100 -0.70 4.31 14.96
CA LYS A 100 0.43 3.68 15.65
C LYS A 100 0.00 2.41 16.37
N ARG A 101 -1.05 2.50 17.20
CA ARG A 101 -1.62 1.34 17.90
C ARG A 101 -2.09 0.24 16.94
N PHE A 102 -2.59 0.61 15.77
CA PHE A 102 -2.99 -0.36 14.75
C PHE A 102 -1.78 -1.01 14.05
N LEU A 103 -0.63 -0.34 13.97
CA LEU A 103 0.59 -0.90 13.39
C LEU A 103 1.43 -1.70 14.39
N GLU A 104 1.17 -1.57 15.69
CA GLU A 104 1.86 -2.32 16.73
C GLU A 104 1.50 -3.83 16.72
N PRO A 105 2.41 -4.70 17.18
CA PRO A 105 2.14 -6.14 17.31
C PRO A 105 0.90 -6.41 18.18
N GLY A 106 0.12 -7.42 17.80
CA GLY A 106 -1.12 -7.79 18.50
C GLY A 106 -2.36 -6.98 18.12
N SER A 107 -2.23 -6.03 17.17
CA SER A 107 -3.39 -5.40 16.56
C SER A 107 -4.16 -6.35 15.64
N GLN A 108 -5.29 -5.87 15.10
CA GLN A 108 -6.08 -6.62 14.13
C GLN A 108 -5.56 -6.48 12.68
N LYS A 109 -4.46 -5.76 12.44
CA LYS A 109 -3.81 -5.68 11.12
C LYS A 109 -3.48 -7.10 10.66
N LYS A 110 -3.87 -7.44 9.43
CA LYS A 110 -3.58 -8.76 8.85
C LYS A 110 -2.17 -8.75 8.23
N PRO A 111 -1.44 -9.89 8.30
CA PRO A 111 -0.18 -10.03 7.60
C PRO A 111 -0.41 -10.14 6.09
N VAL A 112 0.69 -10.11 5.33
CA VAL A 112 0.70 -10.50 3.92
C VAL A 112 0.10 -11.89 3.77
N ALA A 113 -0.78 -12.05 2.78
CA ALA A 113 -1.44 -13.30 2.49
C ALA A 113 -0.44 -14.43 2.20
N ASP A 114 -0.57 -15.52 2.95
CA ASP A 114 0.23 -16.73 2.85
C ASP A 114 -0.52 -17.84 2.09
N GLU A 115 0.10 -19.00 1.95
CA GLU A 115 -0.52 -20.16 1.31
C GLU A 115 -1.79 -20.63 2.03
N THR A 116 -1.82 -20.52 3.36
CA THR A 116 -3.00 -20.88 4.17
C THR A 116 -4.20 -20.01 3.79
N TYR A 117 -4.00 -18.70 3.70
CA TYR A 117 -5.01 -17.75 3.26
C TYR A 117 -5.47 -18.07 1.83
N VAL A 118 -4.54 -18.25 0.89
CA VAL A 118 -4.85 -18.53 -0.51
C VAL A 118 -5.68 -19.82 -0.64
N ASN A 119 -5.28 -20.90 0.03
CA ASN A 119 -5.98 -22.18 0.02
C ASN A 119 -7.38 -22.07 0.63
N THR A 120 -7.52 -21.30 1.72
CA THR A 120 -8.82 -21.04 2.35
C THR A 120 -9.76 -20.30 1.40
N VAL A 121 -9.28 -19.24 0.74
CA VAL A 121 -10.05 -18.47 -0.25
C VAL A 121 -10.48 -19.37 -1.41
N LYS A 122 -9.55 -20.16 -1.98
CA LYS A 122 -9.86 -21.10 -3.07
C LYS A 122 -10.93 -22.11 -2.68
N LYS A 123 -10.83 -22.67 -1.47
CA LYS A 123 -11.78 -23.66 -0.95
C LYS A 123 -13.18 -23.07 -0.74
N VAL A 124 -13.27 -21.94 -0.04
CA VAL A 124 -14.56 -21.34 0.35
C VAL A 124 -15.30 -20.75 -0.85
N LEU A 125 -14.57 -20.08 -1.76
CA LEU A 125 -15.15 -19.45 -2.94
C LEU A 125 -15.28 -20.40 -4.14
N SER A 126 -14.89 -21.67 -4.00
CA SER A 126 -14.90 -22.68 -5.06
C SER A 126 -14.20 -22.20 -6.35
N LEU A 127 -13.10 -21.47 -6.21
CA LEU A 127 -12.35 -20.94 -7.36
C LEU A 127 -11.55 -22.08 -8.01
N SER A 128 -11.88 -22.42 -9.26
CA SER A 128 -11.10 -23.32 -10.12
C SER A 128 -10.12 -22.50 -10.96
N TRP A 129 -8.81 -22.62 -10.69
CA TRP A 129 -7.74 -22.08 -11.53
C TRP A 129 -6.59 -23.07 -11.61
#